data_AF-A0A6B2Z6E6-F1
#
_entry.id   AF-A0A6B2Z6E6-F1
#
_cell.length_a   1.000
_cell.length_b   1.000
_cell.length_c   1.000
_cell.angle_alpha   90.00
_cell.angle_beta   90.00
_cell.angle_gamma   90.00
#
_symmetry.space_group_name_H-M   'P 1'
#
loop_
_entity.id
_entity.type
_entity.pdbx_description
1 polymer ?
#
loop_
_entity_poly.entity_id
_entity_poly.type
_entity_poly.pdbx_seq_one_letter_code
_entity_poly.pdbx_strand_id
1 'polypeptide(L)'
;MTDTPMAPDREQEIRTLDLLELMSDRVAPVISGHLAALLGEIDRLRKALSEAADQVAELDDVNAQLHHQIAAQRSTAKQLLARVAELETLKPARFQDCQVCGAGYEYAKPCAACEFNKQMAAAQSEPAYRSQPLPPRDALCICGHTGLDHHHSETSCWATLPRTQQRNGTWSAVPTCDCSEFEATP
;
A
#
# COMPACT_ATOMS: atom_id res chain seq x y z
N MET A 1 49.62 85.58 -68.58
CA MET A 1 48.28 85.53 -67.98
C MET A 1 48.41 86.16 -66.62
N THR A 2 47.84 87.35 -66.42
CA THR A 2 47.85 88.05 -65.14
C THR A 2 46.64 87.58 -64.35
N ASP A 3 46.86 86.80 -63.29
CA ASP A 3 45.82 86.51 -62.32
C ASP A 3 45.42 87.80 -61.62
N THR A 4 44.18 88.24 -61.86
CA THR A 4 43.60 89.36 -61.15
C THR A 4 43.46 88.98 -59.67
N PRO A 5 44.06 89.72 -58.74
CA PRO A 5 43.97 89.40 -57.31
C PRO A 5 42.52 89.48 -56.85
N MET A 6 42.13 88.49 -56.03
CA MET A 6 40.77 88.35 -55.53
C MET A 6 40.45 89.47 -54.54
N ALA A 7 39.20 89.93 -54.51
CA ALA A 7 38.78 90.92 -53.53
C ALA A 7 38.81 90.30 -52.12
N PRO A 8 39.32 91.01 -51.08
CA PRO A 8 39.48 90.45 -49.73
C PRO A 8 38.21 89.83 -49.14
N ASP A 9 37.05 90.43 -49.40
CA ASP A 9 35.75 89.93 -48.93
C ASP A 9 35.41 88.56 -49.52
N ARG A 10 35.75 88.35 -50.80
CA ARG A 10 35.54 87.07 -51.49
C ARG A 10 36.48 85.98 -50.96
N GLU A 11 37.72 86.34 -50.62
CA GLU A 11 38.64 85.39 -49.98
C GLU A 11 38.21 85.01 -48.56
N GLN A 12 37.61 85.96 -47.82
CA GLN A 12 37.09 85.69 -46.48
C GLN A 12 35.85 84.79 -46.53
N GLU A 13 34.96 85.00 -47.51
CA GLU A 13 33.80 84.14 -47.74
C GLU A 13 34.20 82.70 -48.07
N ILE A 14 35.15 82.51 -49.02
CA ILE A 14 35.67 81.18 -49.38
C ILE A 14 36.26 80.46 -48.16
N ARG A 15 37.11 81.15 -47.37
CA ARG A 15 37.68 80.58 -46.14
C ARG A 15 36.62 80.17 -45.11
N THR A 16 35.51 80.89 -45.04
CA THR A 16 34.41 80.58 -44.11
C THR A 16 33.65 79.34 -44.58
N LEU A 17 33.40 79.21 -45.88
CA LEU A 17 32.76 78.04 -46.47
C LEU A 17 33.63 76.78 -46.34
N ASP A 18 34.93 76.88 -46.60
CA ASP A 18 35.88 75.76 -46.41
C ASP A 18 35.91 75.27 -44.95
N LEU A 19 35.80 76.19 -43.98
CA LEU A 19 35.75 75.84 -42.57
C LEU A 19 34.44 75.11 -42.21
N LEU A 20 33.31 75.55 -42.77
CA LEU A 20 32.01 74.90 -42.57
C LEU A 20 31.99 73.49 -43.20
N GLU A 21 32.57 73.33 -44.38
CA GLU A 21 32.72 72.03 -45.05
C GLU A 21 33.61 71.09 -44.22
N LEU A 22 34.76 71.56 -43.73
CA LEU A 22 35.64 70.79 -42.86
C LEU A 22 34.96 70.38 -41.54
N MET A 23 34.11 71.25 -40.97
CA MET A 23 33.31 70.92 -39.79
C MET A 23 32.24 69.87 -40.11
N SER A 24 31.58 69.99 -41.27
CA SER A 24 30.62 69.00 -41.76
C SER A 24 31.26 67.62 -41.94
N ASP A 25 32.43 67.56 -42.59
CA ASP A 25 33.20 66.33 -42.83
C ASP A 25 33.66 65.66 -41.54
N ARG A 26 33.91 66.44 -40.47
CA ARG A 26 34.26 65.90 -39.15
C ARG A 26 33.04 65.40 -38.38
N VAL A 27 31.89 66.04 -38.52
CA VAL A 27 30.67 65.71 -37.77
C VAL A 27 29.90 64.57 -38.42
N ALA A 28 29.87 64.49 -39.75
CA ALA A 28 29.20 63.44 -40.51
C ALA A 28 29.57 62.01 -40.06
N PRO A 29 30.85 61.61 -39.95
CA PRO A 29 31.22 60.27 -39.53
C PRO A 29 30.84 59.98 -38.07
N VAL A 30 30.82 60.99 -37.20
CA VAL A 30 30.37 60.84 -35.80
C VAL A 30 28.87 60.54 -35.76
N ILE A 31 28.07 61.28 -36.53
CA ILE A 31 26.63 61.03 -36.66
C ILE A 31 26.38 59.64 -37.27
N SER A 32 27.09 59.28 -38.33
CA SER A 32 26.98 57.96 -38.96
C SER A 32 27.35 56.83 -37.98
N GLY A 33 28.40 57.02 -37.17
CA GLY A 33 28.79 56.04 -36.14
C GLY A 33 27.73 55.85 -35.07
N HIS A 34 27.15 56.94 -34.55
CA HIS A 34 26.04 56.86 -33.59
C HIS A 34 24.79 56.22 -34.20
N LEU A 35 24.45 56.56 -35.44
CA LEU A 35 23.31 55.97 -36.13
C LEU A 35 23.50 54.47 -36.33
N ALA A 36 24.69 54.03 -36.75
CA ALA A 36 25.02 52.62 -36.89
C ALA A 36 24.93 51.87 -35.55
N ALA A 37 25.41 52.47 -34.46
CA ALA A 37 25.30 51.90 -33.13
C ALA A 37 23.84 51.75 -32.67
N LEU A 38 23.01 52.78 -32.89
CA LEU A 38 21.58 52.74 -32.56
C LEU A 38 20.82 51.70 -33.40
N LEU A 39 21.12 51.58 -34.69
CA LEU A 39 20.52 50.54 -35.55
C LEU A 39 20.90 49.14 -35.07
N GLY A 40 22.17 48.93 -34.71
CA GLY A 40 22.61 47.67 -34.12
C GLY A 40 21.95 47.35 -32.77
N GLU A 41 21.65 48.36 -31.96
CA GLU A 41 20.86 48.19 -30.72
C GLU A 41 19.42 47.80 -31.03
N ILE A 42 18.77 48.48 -31.99
CA ILE A 42 17.40 48.18 -32.42
C ILE A 42 17.30 46.73 -32.90
N ASP A 43 18.26 46.25 -33.68
CA ASP A 43 18.24 44.87 -34.18
C ASP A 43 18.45 43.86 -33.05
N ARG A 44 19.32 44.16 -32.08
CA ARG A 44 19.49 43.32 -30.87
C ARG A 44 18.21 43.27 -30.03
N LEU A 45 17.55 44.41 -29.81
CA LEU A 45 16.29 44.48 -29.08
C LEU A 45 15.15 43.76 -29.81
N ARG A 46 15.07 43.88 -31.14
CA ARG A 46 14.10 43.14 -31.95
C ARG A 46 14.27 41.63 -31.82
N LYS A 47 15.52 41.16 -31.84
CA LYS A 47 15.82 39.74 -31.65
C LYS A 47 15.40 39.28 -30.26
N ALA A 48 15.78 40.02 -29.22
CA ALA A 48 15.40 39.70 -27.84
C ALA A 48 13.88 39.70 -27.65
N LEU A 49 13.16 40.63 -28.29
CA LEU A 49 11.70 40.67 -28.26
C LEU A 49 11.07 39.44 -28.94
N SER A 50 11.64 38.99 -30.07
CA SER A 50 11.19 37.76 -30.73
C SER A 50 11.38 36.54 -29.84
N GLU A 51 12.57 36.40 -29.24
CA GLU A 51 12.87 35.29 -28.32
C GLU A 51 11.95 35.30 -27.09
N ALA A 52 11.66 36.49 -26.54
CA ALA A 52 10.72 36.62 -25.44
C ALA A 52 9.27 36.27 -25.85
N ALA A 53 8.85 36.62 -27.07
CA ALA A 53 7.54 36.26 -27.59
C ALA A 53 7.40 34.73 -27.75
N ASP A 54 8.44 34.06 -28.23
CA ASP A 54 8.48 32.60 -28.34
C ASP A 54 8.36 31.95 -26.95
N GLN A 55 9.10 32.45 -25.95
CA GLN A 55 9.01 31.97 -24.57
C GLN A 55 7.62 32.17 -23.95
N VAL A 56 6.96 33.30 -24.23
CA VAL A 56 5.59 33.55 -23.76
C VAL A 56 4.62 32.54 -24.39
N ALA A 57 4.75 32.24 -25.67
CA ALA A 57 3.92 31.24 -26.34
C ALA A 57 4.11 29.84 -25.72
N GLU A 58 5.35 29.44 -25.42
CA GLU A 58 5.62 28.17 -24.71
C GLU A 58 4.99 28.14 -23.31
N LEU A 59 5.05 29.25 -22.57
CA LEU A 59 4.41 29.35 -21.25
C LEU A 59 2.88 29.27 -21.33
N ASP A 60 2.27 29.86 -22.36
CA ASP A 60 0.83 29.78 -22.58
C ASP A 60 0.38 28.34 -22.87
N ASP A 61 1.14 27.59 -23.66
CA ASP A 61 0.89 26.17 -23.93
C ASP A 61 0.99 25.33 -22.64
N VAL A 62 2.03 25.55 -21.83
CA VAL A 62 2.19 24.88 -20.52
C VAL A 62 1.04 25.23 -19.58
N ASN A 63 0.62 26.49 -19.55
CA ASN A 63 -0.47 26.95 -18.70
C ASN A 63 -1.81 26.30 -19.11
N ALA A 64 -2.09 26.20 -20.41
CA ALA A 64 -3.25 25.47 -20.93
C ALA A 64 -3.21 24.00 -20.51
N GLN A 65 -2.06 23.35 -20.60
CA GLN A 65 -1.89 21.96 -20.16
C GLN A 65 -2.15 21.79 -18.66
N LEU A 66 -1.62 22.67 -17.82
CA LEU A 66 -1.85 22.66 -16.37
C LEU A 66 -3.34 22.86 -16.03
N HIS A 67 -4.02 23.76 -16.71
CA HIS A 67 -5.47 23.96 -16.54
C HIS A 67 -6.26 22.68 -16.85
N HIS A 68 -5.92 21.97 -17.92
CA HIS A 68 -6.53 20.67 -18.23
C HIS A 68 -6.26 19.62 -17.14
N GLN A 69 -5.03 19.53 -16.63
CA GLN A 69 -4.68 18.61 -15.55
C GLN A 69 -5.45 18.92 -14.26
N ILE A 70 -5.55 20.19 -13.87
CA ILE A 70 -6.31 20.63 -12.69
C ILE A 70 -7.79 20.26 -12.86
N ALA A 71 -8.37 20.45 -14.05
CA ALA A 71 -9.75 20.06 -14.31
C ALA A 71 -9.97 18.55 -14.16
N ALA A 72 -9.06 17.73 -14.69
CA ALA A 72 -9.10 16.27 -14.56
C ALA A 72 -8.95 15.81 -13.09
N GLN A 73 -8.01 16.39 -12.35
CA GLN A 73 -7.82 16.10 -10.93
C GLN A 73 -9.05 16.50 -10.10
N ARG A 74 -9.65 17.66 -10.36
CA ARG A 74 -10.88 18.09 -9.69
C ARG A 74 -12.05 17.14 -9.97
N SER A 75 -12.17 16.62 -11.19
CA SER A 75 -13.17 15.61 -11.54
C SER A 75 -12.94 14.33 -10.73
N THR A 76 -11.69 13.85 -10.69
CA THR A 76 -11.29 12.65 -9.92
C THR A 76 -11.56 12.82 -8.43
N ALA A 77 -11.21 13.97 -7.85
CA ALA A 77 -11.47 14.27 -6.45
C ALA A 77 -12.97 14.24 -6.13
N LYS A 78 -13.82 14.79 -6.99
CA LYS A 78 -15.29 14.71 -6.83
C LYS A 78 -15.79 13.26 -6.83
N GLN A 79 -15.28 12.43 -7.74
CA GLN A 79 -15.64 11.02 -7.79
C GLN A 79 -15.21 10.26 -6.54
N LEU A 80 -13.99 10.50 -6.05
CA LEU A 80 -13.49 9.90 -4.82
C LEU A 80 -14.29 10.33 -3.59
N LEU A 81 -14.64 11.61 -3.48
CA LEU A 81 -15.50 12.11 -2.40
C LEU A 81 -16.89 11.46 -2.44
N ALA A 82 -17.48 11.30 -3.63
CA ALA A 82 -18.75 10.58 -3.76
C ALA A 82 -18.62 9.11 -3.33
N ARG A 83 -17.53 8.43 -3.70
CA ARG A 83 -17.25 7.05 -3.26
C ARG A 83 -17.05 6.94 -1.75
N VAL A 84 -16.33 7.88 -1.14
CA VAL A 84 -16.16 7.92 0.32
C VAL A 84 -17.52 8.11 0.99
N ALA A 85 -18.35 9.03 0.51
CA ALA A 85 -19.70 9.23 1.05
C ALA A 85 -20.56 7.95 0.93
N GLU A 86 -20.53 7.26 -0.22
CA GLU A 86 -21.19 5.95 -0.38
C GLU A 86 -20.69 4.94 0.66
N LEU A 87 -19.38 4.80 0.85
CA LEU A 87 -18.79 3.87 1.82
C LEU A 87 -19.12 4.25 3.27
N GLU A 88 -19.20 5.54 3.60
CA GLU A 88 -19.58 6.01 4.94
C GLU A 88 -21.05 5.70 5.28
N THR A 89 -21.93 5.67 4.27
CA THR A 89 -23.32 5.20 4.47
C THR A 89 -23.39 3.70 4.74
N LEU A 90 -22.40 2.93 4.26
CA LEU A 90 -22.21 1.54 4.63
C LEU A 90 -21.56 1.48 6.02
N LYS A 91 -22.32 1.82 7.07
CA LYS A 91 -21.96 1.33 8.41
C LYS A 91 -21.82 -0.19 8.30
N PRO A 92 -20.68 -0.80 8.66
CA PRO A 92 -20.64 -2.24 8.86
C PRO A 92 -21.82 -2.56 9.77
N ALA A 93 -22.68 -3.49 9.36
CA ALA A 93 -23.75 -3.93 10.23
C ALA A 93 -23.13 -4.25 11.59
N ARG A 94 -23.70 -3.67 12.66
CA ARG A 94 -23.16 -3.84 14.03
C ARG A 94 -22.86 -5.32 14.30
N PHE A 95 -23.68 -6.20 13.72
CA PHE A 95 -23.50 -7.64 13.70
C PHE A 95 -23.15 -8.11 12.28
N GLN A 96 -22.11 -8.93 12.18
CA GLN A 96 -21.71 -9.65 10.97
C GLN A 96 -21.90 -11.14 11.18
N ASP A 97 -22.07 -11.91 10.11
CA ASP A 97 -22.11 -13.37 10.21
C ASP A 97 -20.69 -13.93 10.16
N CYS A 98 -20.36 -14.78 11.13
CA CYS A 98 -19.09 -15.47 11.17
C CYS A 98 -18.99 -16.42 9.97
N GLN A 99 -17.96 -16.24 9.13
CA GLN A 99 -17.74 -17.09 7.95
C GLN A 99 -17.46 -18.57 8.29
N VAL A 100 -17.17 -18.89 9.56
CA VAL A 100 -16.87 -20.26 10.00
C VAL A 100 -18.12 -21.00 10.48
N CYS A 101 -18.98 -20.35 11.26
CA CYS A 101 -20.12 -21.00 11.91
C CYS A 101 -21.48 -20.35 11.63
N GLY A 102 -21.51 -19.25 10.89
CA GLY A 102 -22.73 -18.49 10.58
C GLY A 102 -23.34 -17.71 11.75
N ALA A 103 -22.72 -17.73 12.94
CA ALA A 103 -23.23 -16.97 14.08
C ALA A 103 -22.96 -15.47 13.94
N GLY A 104 -23.94 -14.65 14.32
CA GLY A 104 -23.79 -13.20 14.40
C GLY A 104 -22.73 -12.80 15.44
N TYR A 105 -21.81 -11.90 15.08
CA TYR A 105 -20.77 -11.36 15.96
C TYR A 105 -20.61 -9.85 15.76
N GLU A 106 -20.21 -9.11 16.79
CA GLU A 106 -20.02 -7.66 16.68
C GLU A 106 -18.76 -7.35 15.85
N TYR A 107 -18.86 -6.40 14.92
CA TYR A 107 -17.73 -6.03 14.07
C TYR A 107 -16.48 -5.69 14.90
N ALA A 108 -15.31 -6.19 14.46
CA ALA A 108 -14.02 -6.10 15.17
C ALA A 108 -13.95 -6.84 16.53
N LYS A 109 -14.90 -7.72 16.86
CA LYS A 109 -14.80 -8.68 17.96
C LYS A 109 -14.55 -10.10 17.42
N PRO A 110 -13.87 -10.99 18.17
CA PRO A 110 -13.83 -12.40 17.82
C PRO A 110 -15.23 -13.02 17.91
N CYS A 111 -15.49 -14.06 17.10
CA CYS A 111 -16.76 -14.76 17.15
C CYS A 111 -16.88 -15.59 18.45
N ALA A 112 -17.77 -15.16 19.35
CA ALA A 112 -17.98 -15.81 20.64
C ALA A 112 -18.36 -17.30 20.52
N ALA A 113 -19.14 -17.67 19.50
CA ALA A 113 -19.51 -19.07 19.26
C ALA A 113 -18.30 -19.95 18.90
N CYS A 114 -17.38 -19.44 18.06
CA CYS A 114 -16.14 -20.13 17.75
C CYS A 114 -15.19 -20.19 18.95
N GLU A 115 -15.09 -19.12 19.74
CA GLU A 115 -14.29 -19.13 20.97
C GLU A 115 -14.83 -20.14 21.98
N PHE A 116 -16.15 -20.19 22.16
CA PHE A 116 -16.79 -21.18 23.01
C PHE A 116 -16.51 -22.61 22.53
N ASN A 117 -16.70 -22.90 21.24
CA ASN A 117 -16.44 -24.24 20.70
C ASN A 117 -14.97 -24.66 20.86
N LYS A 118 -14.01 -23.72 20.70
CA LYS A 118 -12.59 -23.97 20.96
C LYS A 118 -12.34 -24.31 22.43
N GLN A 119 -12.94 -23.55 23.35
CA GLN A 119 -12.80 -23.79 24.79
C GLN A 119 -13.42 -25.14 25.19
N MET A 120 -14.58 -25.49 24.64
CA MET A 120 -15.23 -26.79 24.88
C MET A 120 -14.41 -27.95 24.34
N ALA A 121 -13.83 -27.81 23.14
CA ALA A 121 -12.94 -28.83 22.59
C ALA A 121 -11.69 -29.03 23.46
N ALA A 122 -11.11 -27.95 24.00
CA ALA A 122 -9.97 -28.02 24.91
C ALA A 122 -10.33 -28.58 26.29
N ALA A 123 -11.55 -28.33 26.77
CA ALA A 123 -12.05 -28.89 28.03
C ALA A 123 -12.42 -30.38 27.91
N GLN A 124 -12.92 -30.81 26.75
CA GLN A 124 -13.28 -32.21 26.47
C GLN A 124 -12.08 -33.08 26.09
N SER A 125 -10.94 -32.48 25.73
CA SER A 125 -9.68 -33.22 25.67
C SER A 125 -9.18 -33.48 27.10
N GLU A 126 -9.85 -34.37 27.84
CA GLU A 126 -9.20 -35.06 28.95
C GLU A 126 -7.93 -35.76 28.42
N PRO A 127 -6.85 -35.86 29.20
CA PRO A 127 -5.74 -36.72 28.83
C PRO A 127 -6.33 -38.12 28.63
N ALA A 128 -6.23 -38.65 27.40
CA ALA A 128 -6.62 -40.01 27.08
C ALA A 128 -6.14 -40.91 28.22
N TYR A 129 -7.09 -41.56 28.92
CA TYR A 129 -6.83 -42.42 30.06
C TYR A 129 -5.64 -43.31 29.68
N ARG A 130 -4.49 -43.13 30.36
CA ARG A 130 -3.30 -43.97 30.11
C ARG A 130 -3.76 -45.40 30.31
N SER A 131 -3.79 -46.19 29.24
CA SER A 131 -3.92 -47.62 29.35
C SER A 131 -2.78 -48.11 30.24
N GLN A 132 -3.13 -48.62 31.42
CA GLN A 132 -2.15 -49.36 32.21
C GLN A 132 -1.76 -50.59 31.40
N PRO A 133 -0.46 -50.95 31.35
CA PRO A 133 -0.05 -52.17 30.70
C PRO A 133 -0.78 -53.37 31.34
N LEU A 134 -1.38 -54.21 30.50
CA LEU A 134 -2.04 -55.43 30.98
C LEU A 134 -1.00 -56.35 31.67
N PRO A 135 -1.40 -57.11 32.69
CA PRO A 135 -0.53 -58.10 33.31
C PRO A 135 -0.06 -59.15 32.29
N PRO A 136 1.13 -59.76 32.46
CA PRO A 136 1.54 -60.92 31.67
C PRO A 136 0.50 -62.04 31.71
N ARG A 137 0.31 -62.76 30.60
CA ARG A 137 -0.78 -63.76 30.45
C ARG A 137 -0.70 -64.92 31.44
N ASP A 138 0.50 -65.23 31.88
CA ASP A 138 0.88 -66.28 32.82
C ASP A 138 0.85 -65.83 34.30
N ALA A 139 0.69 -64.53 34.55
CA ALA A 139 0.62 -64.02 35.91
C ALA A 139 -0.66 -64.49 36.61
N LEU A 140 -0.56 -64.89 37.89
CA LEU A 140 -1.71 -65.33 38.68
C LEU A 140 -2.15 -64.19 39.61
N CYS A 141 -3.45 -63.90 39.59
CA CYS A 141 -4.11 -63.09 40.58
C CYS A 141 -4.30 -63.89 41.88
N ILE A 142 -4.24 -63.21 43.02
CA ILE A 142 -4.56 -63.78 44.34
C ILE A 142 -5.97 -64.40 44.38
N CYS A 143 -6.86 -63.89 43.54
CA CYS A 143 -8.22 -64.38 43.33
C CYS A 143 -8.32 -65.70 42.52
N GLY A 144 -7.20 -66.22 42.00
CA GLY A 144 -7.14 -67.48 41.26
C GLY A 144 -7.34 -67.39 39.74
N HIS A 145 -7.50 -66.18 39.18
CA HIS A 145 -7.56 -65.97 37.72
C HIS A 145 -6.17 -65.66 37.15
N THR A 146 -5.97 -65.96 35.88
CA THR A 146 -4.73 -65.72 35.16
C THR A 146 -4.78 -64.41 34.39
N GLY A 147 -3.61 -63.83 34.06
CA GLY A 147 -3.55 -62.69 33.14
C GLY A 147 -4.23 -62.99 31.80
N LEU A 148 -4.24 -64.25 31.35
CA LEU A 148 -4.97 -64.69 30.15
C LEU A 148 -6.47 -64.38 30.23
N ASP A 149 -7.09 -64.47 31.41
CA ASP A 149 -8.51 -64.15 31.63
C ASP A 149 -8.79 -62.65 31.42
N HIS A 150 -7.76 -61.81 31.49
CA HIS A 150 -7.81 -60.36 31.21
C HIS A 150 -7.41 -60.01 29.76
N HIS A 151 -6.83 -60.95 29.01
CA HIS A 151 -6.46 -60.79 27.60
C HIS A 151 -7.48 -61.52 26.72
N HIS A 152 -8.63 -60.91 26.48
CA HIS A 152 -9.56 -61.43 25.47
C HIS A 152 -8.88 -61.43 24.08
N SER A 153 -8.82 -62.60 23.44
CA SER A 153 -7.89 -62.88 22.34
C SER A 153 -8.12 -62.09 21.05
N GLU A 154 -9.18 -61.29 20.93
CA GLU A 154 -9.50 -60.55 19.70
C GLU A 154 -10.11 -59.16 19.92
N THR A 155 -10.09 -58.64 21.16
CA THR A 155 -10.63 -57.30 21.45
C THR A 155 -9.53 -56.37 21.93
N SER A 156 -9.32 -55.28 21.18
CA SER A 156 -8.64 -54.09 21.69
C SER A 156 -9.30 -53.72 23.01
N CYS A 157 -8.50 -53.46 24.06
CA CYS A 157 -9.00 -53.00 25.36
C CYS A 157 -10.10 -51.96 25.10
N TRP A 158 -11.26 -52.12 25.75
CA TRP A 158 -12.48 -51.30 25.62
C TRP A 158 -13.58 -51.77 24.65
N ALA A 159 -13.45 -52.88 23.91
CA ALA A 159 -14.61 -53.44 23.21
C ALA A 159 -15.55 -54.17 24.20
N THR A 160 -16.60 -53.46 24.64
CA THR A 160 -17.83 -53.96 25.27
C THR A 160 -17.62 -55.12 26.25
N LEU A 161 -17.34 -54.79 27.52
CA LEU A 161 -17.29 -55.79 28.60
C LEU A 161 -18.58 -56.63 28.61
N PRO A 162 -18.49 -57.98 28.74
CA PRO A 162 -19.68 -58.80 28.89
C PRO A 162 -20.51 -58.31 30.09
N ARG A 163 -21.83 -58.31 29.94
CA ARG A 163 -22.77 -57.98 31.02
C ARG A 163 -23.41 -59.27 31.54
N THR A 164 -23.55 -59.40 32.85
CA THR A 164 -24.31 -60.48 33.48
C THR A 164 -25.71 -60.01 33.82
N GLN A 165 -26.72 -60.85 33.53
CA GLN A 165 -28.09 -60.58 33.93
C GLN A 165 -28.28 -61.02 35.38
N GLN A 166 -28.59 -60.07 36.26
CA GLN A 166 -28.91 -60.35 37.66
C GLN A 166 -30.28 -61.01 37.80
N ARG A 167 -30.56 -61.61 38.96
CA ARG A 167 -31.85 -62.26 39.26
C ARG A 167 -33.06 -61.32 39.16
N ASN A 168 -32.86 -60.01 39.25
CA ASN A 168 -33.89 -58.99 39.07
C ASN A 168 -34.05 -58.54 37.59
N GLY A 169 -33.38 -59.21 36.65
CA GLY A 169 -33.41 -58.92 35.22
C GLY A 169 -32.48 -57.79 34.76
N THR A 170 -31.76 -57.13 35.67
CA THR A 170 -30.85 -56.02 35.31
C THR A 170 -29.52 -56.52 34.76
N TRP A 171 -29.03 -55.88 33.71
CA TRP A 171 -27.71 -56.18 33.13
C TRP A 171 -26.63 -55.35 33.83
N SER A 172 -25.73 -56.00 34.54
CA SER A 172 -24.57 -55.36 35.19
C SER A 172 -23.31 -55.65 34.40
N ALA A 173 -22.32 -54.75 34.43
CA ALA A 173 -20.99 -55.11 33.95
C ALA A 173 -20.50 -56.33 34.75
N VAL A 174 -19.87 -57.30 34.08
CA VAL A 174 -19.11 -58.32 34.82
C VAL A 174 -18.13 -57.57 35.73
N PRO A 175 -18.13 -57.82 37.05
CA PRO A 175 -17.16 -57.19 37.93
C PRO A 175 -15.77 -57.49 37.41
N THR A 176 -15.08 -56.47 36.91
CA THR A 176 -13.65 -56.57 36.65
C THR A 176 -12.99 -56.87 37.98
N CYS A 177 -12.09 -57.86 37.99
CA CYS A 177 -11.32 -58.12 39.18
C CYS A 177 -10.46 -56.87 39.49
N ASP A 178 -10.71 -56.22 40.63
CA ASP A 178 -9.98 -55.04 41.10
C ASP A 178 -8.69 -55.40 41.88
N CYS A 179 -8.20 -56.64 41.75
CA CYS A 179 -6.99 -57.07 42.43
C CYS A 179 -5.76 -56.39 41.83
N SER A 180 -4.99 -55.72 42.68
CA SER A 180 -3.81 -54.94 42.30
C SER A 180 -2.52 -55.77 42.20
N GLU A 181 -2.56 -57.01 42.68
CA GLU A 181 -1.38 -57.85 42.90
C GLU A 181 -1.45 -59.09 42.01
N PHE A 182 -0.59 -59.09 40.98
CA PHE A 182 -0.30 -60.25 40.13
C PHE A 182 1.10 -60.74 40.47
N GLU A 183 1.23 -62.00 40.87
CA GLU A 183 2.54 -62.65 41.02
C GLU A 183 2.89 -63.34 39.70
N ALA A 184 4.08 -63.05 39.17
CA ALA A 184 4.63 -63.84 38.07
C ALA A 184 4.89 -65.25 38.60
N THR A 185 4.34 -66.27 37.93
CA THR A 185 4.73 -67.65 38.20
C THR A 185 6.24 -67.77 37.94
N PRO A 186 7.02 -68.38 38.86
CA PRO A 186 8.46 -68.56 38.67
C PRO A 186 8.80 -69.48 37.49
#